data_AF-A0A820SLY6-F1
#
_entry.id   AF-A0A820SLY6-F1
#
_cell.length_a   1.000
_cell.length_b   1.000
_cell.length_c   1.000
_cell.angle_alpha   90.00
_cell.angle_beta   90.00
_cell.angle_gamma   90.00
#
_symmetry.space_group_name_H-M   'P 1'
#
loop_
_entity.id
_entity.type
_entity.pdbx_description
1 polymer ?
#
loop_
_entity_poly.entity_id
_entity_poly.type
_entity_poly.pdbx_seq_one_letter_code
_entity_poly.pdbx_strand_id
1 'polypeptide(L)'
;MNSASAALFKDHANFRKREADAASFLASSEKRQKTEKSSSSSQKTNRSKPTFGRSKTSTDFANDYHPSSSSSKSRFLILTKIVEKLQDRFLSGTADAITLDEIIQESELVIESSDKHWLASEALLSNEKIDVKKVEDVNKFVYKPPLDLKGGKKQALLNLLKSRHEKCEGAVTVDDVRDTIPRPTADKIIEKSVKCAFTLLD
;
A
#
# COMPACT_ATOMS: atom_id res chain seq x y z
N MET A 1 4.67 -35.53 40.81
CA MET A 1 5.05 -34.17 40.35
C MET A 1 6.45 -34.26 39.76
N ASN A 2 6.72 -33.58 38.62
CA ASN A 2 8.02 -33.40 37.91
C ASN A 2 8.15 -33.98 36.48
N SER A 3 7.06 -34.17 35.72
CA SER A 3 7.18 -34.42 34.26
C SER A 3 7.35 -33.13 33.44
N ALA A 4 6.86 -31.98 33.94
CA ALA A 4 6.90 -30.71 33.22
C ALA A 4 8.32 -30.08 33.16
N SER A 5 9.11 -30.23 34.22
CA SER A 5 10.49 -29.72 34.24
C SER A 5 11.40 -30.47 33.26
N ALA A 6 11.20 -31.79 33.09
CA ALA A 6 11.97 -32.59 32.14
C ALA A 6 11.69 -32.19 30.67
N ALA A 7 10.45 -31.80 30.35
CA ALA A 7 10.09 -31.30 29.02
C ALA A 7 10.78 -29.96 28.72
N LEU A 8 10.77 -29.01 29.67
CA LEU A 8 11.43 -27.71 29.52
C LEU A 8 12.94 -27.81 29.28
N PHE A 9 13.64 -28.70 30.01
CA PHE A 9 15.06 -28.92 29.79
C PHE A 9 15.37 -29.51 28.41
N LYS A 10 14.49 -30.39 27.91
CA LYS A 10 14.65 -31.03 26.60
C LYS A 10 14.37 -30.05 25.45
N ASP A 11 13.39 -29.17 25.62
CA ASP A 11 13.08 -28.11 24.66
C ASP A 11 14.21 -27.08 24.56
N HIS A 12 14.81 -26.69 25.71
CA HIS A 12 15.95 -25.77 25.71
C HIS A 12 17.19 -26.38 25.03
N ALA A 13 17.44 -27.68 25.21
CA ALA A 13 18.52 -28.38 24.50
C ALA A 13 18.30 -28.44 22.98
N ASN A 14 17.06 -28.67 22.55
CA ASN A 14 16.70 -28.69 21.12
C ASN A 14 16.84 -27.30 20.47
N PHE A 15 16.50 -26.23 21.22
CA PHE A 15 16.65 -24.85 20.74
C PHE A 15 18.13 -24.51 20.51
N ARG A 16 18.98 -24.78 21.49
CA ARG A 16 20.43 -24.51 21.40
C ARG A 16 21.11 -25.28 20.26
N LYS A 17 20.64 -26.51 19.97
CA LYS A 17 21.16 -27.31 18.84
C LYS A 17 20.78 -26.71 17.49
N ARG A 18 19.52 -26.27 17.31
CA ARG A 18 19.07 -25.60 16.08
C ARG A 18 19.79 -24.28 15.84
N GLU A 19 20.05 -23.52 16.89
CA GLU A 19 20.78 -22.26 16.81
C GLU A 19 22.24 -22.48 16.37
N ALA A 20 22.91 -23.50 16.90
CA ALA A 20 24.26 -23.89 16.48
C ALA A 20 24.30 -24.40 15.02
N ASP A 21 23.32 -25.20 14.61
CA ASP A 21 23.24 -25.72 13.24
C ASP A 21 22.97 -24.57 12.25
N ALA A 22 22.09 -23.62 12.58
CA ALA A 22 21.83 -22.43 11.78
C ALA A 22 23.06 -21.50 11.69
N ALA A 23 23.78 -21.30 12.80
CA ALA A 23 25.02 -20.53 12.81
C ALA A 23 26.12 -21.18 11.96
N SER A 24 26.22 -22.51 11.98
CA SER A 24 27.19 -23.26 11.15
C SER A 24 26.89 -23.16 9.65
N PHE A 25 25.61 -23.12 9.28
CA PHE A 25 25.17 -22.95 7.90
C PHE A 25 25.49 -21.55 7.38
N LEU A 26 25.22 -20.50 8.18
CA LEU A 26 25.56 -19.13 7.84
C LEU A 26 27.09 -18.93 7.74
N ALA A 27 27.86 -19.45 8.71
CA ALA A 27 29.32 -19.37 8.68
C ALA A 27 29.97 -20.13 7.50
N SER A 28 29.35 -21.22 7.02
CA SER A 28 29.79 -21.94 5.83
C SER A 28 29.47 -21.22 4.52
N SER A 29 28.46 -20.34 4.52
CA SER A 29 28.12 -19.51 3.36
C SER A 29 29.07 -18.32 3.17
N GLU A 30 29.74 -17.86 4.24
CA GLU A 30 30.62 -16.68 4.23
C GLU A 30 32.08 -16.99 3.83
N LYS A 31 32.51 -18.26 3.91
CA LYS A 31 33.87 -18.69 3.51
C LYS A 31 34.11 -18.84 2.00
N ARG A 32 33.15 -18.44 1.15
CA ARG A 32 33.24 -18.59 -0.31
C ARG A 32 33.39 -17.29 -1.10
N GLN A 33 33.66 -16.16 -0.44
CA GLN A 33 33.94 -14.88 -1.11
C GLN A 33 35.20 -14.18 -0.57
N LYS A 34 36.39 -14.75 -0.77
CA LYS A 34 37.65 -13.96 -0.72
C LYS A 34 38.82 -14.68 -1.39
N THR A 35 39.11 -14.32 -2.65
CA THR A 35 40.38 -14.38 -3.42
C THR A 35 40.01 -14.09 -4.88
N GLU A 36 40.65 -13.31 -5.75
CA GLU A 36 41.68 -12.27 -5.77
C GLU A 36 41.74 -11.77 -7.25
N LYS A 37 42.52 -10.73 -7.55
CA LYS A 37 42.58 -10.00 -8.85
C LYS A 37 43.33 -10.73 -9.98
N SER A 38 42.93 -10.39 -11.22
CA SER A 38 43.72 -10.23 -12.47
C SER A 38 44.66 -11.35 -12.98
N SER A 39 44.37 -11.91 -14.16
CA SER A 39 45.18 -11.78 -15.40
C SER A 39 44.79 -12.83 -16.46
N SER A 40 45.04 -12.46 -17.71
CA SER A 40 44.75 -13.12 -18.99
C SER A 40 45.24 -14.57 -19.15
N SER A 41 44.43 -15.42 -19.79
CA SER A 41 44.78 -16.06 -21.08
C SER A 41 43.73 -17.09 -21.51
N SER A 42 43.56 -17.16 -22.82
CA SER A 42 42.64 -17.97 -23.60
C SER A 42 42.98 -19.46 -23.52
N GLN A 43 41.99 -20.35 -23.36
CA GLN A 43 41.83 -21.53 -24.23
C GLN A 43 40.51 -22.28 -23.99
N LYS A 44 39.94 -22.70 -25.12
CA LYS A 44 38.69 -23.46 -25.34
C LYS A 44 38.75 -24.84 -24.69
N THR A 45 37.63 -25.36 -24.18
CA THR A 45 37.05 -26.67 -24.57
C THR A 45 35.66 -26.88 -23.97
N ASN A 46 34.81 -27.53 -24.76
CA ASN A 46 33.41 -27.90 -24.53
C ASN A 46 33.12 -28.54 -23.16
N ARG A 47 32.03 -28.12 -22.50
CA ARG A 47 31.40 -28.92 -21.45
C ARG A 47 29.88 -28.78 -21.44
N SER A 48 29.25 -29.94 -21.51
CA SER A 48 27.83 -30.28 -21.57
C SER A 48 27.01 -29.55 -20.50
N LYS A 49 25.84 -29.02 -20.88
CA LYS A 49 24.83 -28.48 -19.95
C LYS A 49 24.25 -29.60 -19.09
N PRO A 50 24.35 -29.57 -17.75
CA PRO A 50 23.57 -30.46 -16.91
C PRO A 50 22.15 -29.89 -16.76
N THR A 51 21.18 -30.67 -17.23
CA THR A 51 19.75 -30.54 -16.95
C THR A 51 19.50 -30.63 -15.44
N PHE A 52 19.10 -29.54 -14.82
CA PHE A 52 18.59 -29.55 -13.45
C PHE A 52 17.19 -30.20 -13.43
N GLY A 53 17.17 -31.48 -13.11
CA GLY A 53 15.95 -32.20 -12.74
C GLY A 53 15.39 -31.62 -11.45
N ARG A 54 14.18 -31.07 -11.54
CA ARG A 54 13.41 -30.54 -10.41
C ARG A 54 12.95 -31.71 -9.54
N SER A 55 13.59 -31.92 -8.39
CA SER A 55 13.12 -32.85 -7.36
C SER A 55 11.78 -32.36 -6.81
N LYS A 56 10.74 -33.18 -6.95
CA LYS A 56 9.42 -32.98 -6.34
C LYS A 56 9.56 -33.13 -4.84
N THR A 57 9.43 -32.04 -4.09
CA THR A 57 9.16 -32.07 -2.65
C THR A 57 7.68 -31.77 -2.47
N SER A 58 6.93 -32.80 -2.12
CA SER A 58 5.58 -32.71 -1.58
C SER A 58 5.63 -31.97 -0.24
N THR A 59 5.10 -30.76 -0.24
CA THR A 59 4.64 -30.08 0.98
C THR A 59 3.21 -29.66 0.71
N ASP A 60 2.29 -30.55 1.10
CA ASP A 60 0.92 -30.19 1.41
C ASP A 60 0.93 -29.05 2.45
N PHE A 61 -0.01 -28.10 2.31
CA PHE A 61 -0.19 -26.88 3.12
C PHE A 61 0.70 -25.67 2.79
N ALA A 62 0.92 -25.38 1.50
CA ALA A 62 1.06 -24.00 1.05
C ALA A 62 -0.33 -23.52 0.62
N ASN A 63 -0.95 -22.68 1.44
CA ASN A 63 -2.18 -21.98 1.07
C ASN A 63 -1.90 -21.25 -0.25
N ASP A 64 -2.58 -21.67 -1.32
CA ASP A 64 -2.48 -21.13 -2.67
C ASP A 64 -2.86 -19.64 -2.67
N TYR A 65 -1.92 -18.76 -2.31
CA TYR A 65 -2.03 -17.34 -2.67
C TYR A 65 -1.57 -17.18 -4.12
N HIS A 66 -2.32 -17.78 -5.02
CA HIS A 66 -2.23 -17.47 -6.42
C HIS A 66 -3.10 -16.22 -6.65
N PRO A 67 -2.55 -15.06 -7.06
CA PRO A 67 -3.36 -13.96 -7.55
C PRO A 67 -3.90 -14.34 -8.95
N SER A 68 -4.72 -15.39 -9.04
CA SER A 68 -5.52 -15.75 -10.21
C SER A 68 -6.68 -14.78 -10.29
N SER A 69 -6.42 -13.57 -10.72
CA SER A 69 -7.51 -12.71 -11.15
C SER A 69 -6.95 -11.63 -12.07
N SER A 70 -6.88 -11.95 -13.36
CA SER A 70 -6.74 -10.91 -14.38
C SER A 70 -7.88 -9.89 -14.27
N SER A 71 -9.05 -10.29 -13.75
CA SER A 71 -10.17 -9.41 -13.48
C SER A 71 -9.96 -8.48 -12.27
N SER A 72 -9.18 -8.85 -11.24
CA SER A 72 -8.94 -7.95 -10.10
C SER A 72 -8.12 -6.72 -10.49
N LYS A 73 -7.20 -6.85 -11.45
CA LYS A 73 -6.48 -5.70 -12.02
C LYS A 73 -7.41 -4.77 -12.78
N SER A 74 -8.32 -5.32 -13.59
CA SER A 74 -9.32 -4.53 -14.31
C SER A 74 -10.27 -3.80 -13.35
N ARG A 75 -10.79 -4.52 -12.35
CA ARG A 75 -11.61 -3.96 -11.27
C ARG A 75 -10.90 -2.85 -10.49
N PHE A 76 -9.62 -3.04 -10.20
CA PHE A 76 -8.80 -2.02 -9.56
C PHE A 76 -8.68 -0.77 -10.44
N LEU A 77 -8.39 -0.92 -11.74
CA LEU A 77 -8.31 0.20 -12.67
C LEU A 77 -9.65 0.95 -12.78
N ILE A 78 -10.77 0.23 -12.83
CA ILE A 78 -12.12 0.82 -12.84
C ILE A 78 -12.34 1.63 -11.56
N LEU A 79 -12.04 1.05 -10.40
CA LEU A 79 -12.18 1.74 -9.12
C LEU A 79 -11.27 2.97 -9.03
N THR A 80 -10.02 2.86 -9.46
CA THR A 80 -9.08 4.00 -9.51
C THR A 80 -9.64 5.12 -10.35
N LYS A 81 -10.16 4.82 -11.55
CA LYS A 81 -10.77 5.83 -12.44
C LYS A 81 -11.99 6.50 -11.82
N ILE A 82 -12.84 5.74 -11.16
CA ILE A 82 -13.99 6.27 -10.42
C ILE A 82 -13.54 7.22 -9.29
N VAL A 83 -12.54 6.81 -8.50
CA VAL A 83 -12.00 7.64 -7.40
C VAL A 83 -11.34 8.90 -7.93
N GLU A 84 -10.53 8.81 -8.99
CA GLU A 84 -9.92 9.96 -9.67
C GLU A 84 -10.99 10.95 -10.13
N LYS A 85 -12.08 10.44 -10.74
CA LYS A 85 -13.16 11.28 -11.22
C LYS A 85 -13.92 11.99 -10.09
N LEU A 86 -14.19 11.28 -9.00
CA LEU A 86 -14.80 11.86 -7.79
C LEU A 86 -13.88 12.90 -7.15
N GLN A 87 -12.56 12.65 -7.14
CA GLN A 87 -11.56 13.58 -6.64
C GLN A 87 -11.50 14.85 -7.49
N ASP A 88 -11.50 14.74 -8.83
CA ASP A 88 -11.48 15.90 -9.73
C ASP A 88 -12.73 16.78 -9.56
N ARG A 89 -13.90 16.17 -9.37
CA ARG A 89 -15.15 16.88 -9.03
C ARG A 89 -15.04 17.65 -7.71
N PHE A 90 -14.48 17.00 -6.69
CA PHE A 90 -14.25 17.64 -5.40
C PHE A 90 -13.28 18.84 -5.52
N LEU A 91 -12.17 18.66 -6.24
CA LEU A 91 -11.16 19.70 -6.44
C LEU A 91 -11.65 20.86 -7.30
N SER A 92 -12.55 20.60 -8.26
CA SER A 92 -13.18 21.65 -9.08
C SER A 92 -14.27 22.45 -8.34
N GLY A 93 -14.62 22.06 -7.11
CA GLY A 93 -15.60 22.74 -6.28
C GLY A 93 -17.04 22.25 -6.48
N THR A 94 -17.26 21.20 -7.28
CA THR A 94 -18.56 20.56 -7.48
C THR A 94 -18.62 19.25 -6.70
N ALA A 95 -18.67 19.35 -5.37
CA ALA A 95 -18.74 18.21 -4.45
C ALA A 95 -20.17 17.65 -4.30
N ASP A 96 -20.92 17.62 -5.39
CA ASP A 96 -22.30 17.15 -5.40
C ASP A 96 -22.33 15.62 -5.35
N ALA A 97 -23.29 15.08 -4.59
CA ALA A 97 -23.48 13.65 -4.46
C ALA A 97 -24.01 13.09 -5.78
N ILE A 98 -23.29 12.13 -6.36
CA ILE A 98 -23.55 11.58 -7.70
C ILE A 98 -23.83 10.08 -7.59
N THR A 99 -24.72 9.56 -8.43
CA THR A 99 -25.07 8.13 -8.44
C THR A 99 -24.03 7.29 -9.18
N LEU A 100 -24.03 5.98 -8.95
CA LEU A 100 -23.09 5.07 -9.63
C LEU A 100 -23.22 5.17 -11.17
N ASP A 101 -24.44 5.22 -11.68
CA ASP A 101 -24.69 5.26 -13.12
C ASP A 101 -24.18 6.55 -13.77
N GLU A 102 -24.38 7.69 -13.10
CA GLU A 102 -23.86 8.98 -13.55
C GLU A 102 -22.34 9.01 -13.54
N ILE A 103 -21.68 8.45 -12.50
CA ILE A 103 -20.21 8.36 -12.45
C ILE A 103 -19.67 7.53 -13.62
N ILE A 104 -20.30 6.38 -13.90
CA ILE A 104 -19.88 5.49 -14.99
C ILE A 104 -20.02 6.21 -16.34
N GLN A 105 -21.14 6.91 -16.55
CA GLN A 105 -21.37 7.68 -17.77
C GLN A 105 -20.34 8.81 -17.93
N GLU A 106 -20.04 9.55 -16.87
CA GLU A 106 -19.09 10.66 -16.94
C GLU A 106 -17.63 10.22 -17.03
N SER A 107 -17.31 9.01 -16.56
CA SER A 107 -15.97 8.43 -16.69
C SER A 107 -15.76 7.73 -18.03
N GLU A 108 -16.77 7.67 -18.90
CA GLU A 108 -16.77 6.98 -20.19
C GLU A 108 -16.27 5.52 -20.10
N LEU A 109 -16.51 4.86 -18.96
CA LEU A 109 -16.02 3.51 -18.69
C LEU A 109 -17.00 2.48 -19.26
N VAL A 110 -16.47 1.55 -20.06
CA VAL A 110 -17.21 0.36 -20.49
C VAL A 110 -16.99 -0.71 -19.42
N ILE A 111 -18.03 -0.99 -18.64
CA ILE A 111 -17.99 -1.91 -17.49
C ILE A 111 -18.92 -3.09 -17.77
N GLU A 112 -18.46 -4.30 -17.44
CA GLU A 112 -19.28 -5.51 -17.48
C GLU A 112 -20.33 -5.50 -16.35
N SER A 113 -21.49 -6.11 -16.57
CA SER A 113 -22.58 -6.18 -15.58
C SER A 113 -22.13 -6.77 -14.24
N SER A 114 -21.20 -7.73 -14.23
CA SER A 114 -20.60 -8.28 -13.00
C SER A 114 -19.82 -7.26 -12.20
N ASP A 115 -19.04 -6.41 -12.89
CA ASP A 115 -18.18 -5.42 -12.24
C ASP A 115 -19.00 -4.23 -11.74
N LYS A 116 -20.10 -3.89 -12.44
CA LYS A 116 -21.09 -2.92 -11.95
C LYS A 116 -21.75 -3.38 -10.64
N HIS A 117 -22.12 -4.65 -10.55
CA HIS A 117 -22.69 -5.20 -9.31
C HIS A 117 -21.70 -5.13 -8.15
N TRP A 118 -20.46 -5.57 -8.39
CA TRP A 118 -19.37 -5.51 -7.40
C TRP A 118 -19.09 -4.09 -6.90
N LEU A 119 -19.11 -3.10 -7.79
CA LEU A 119 -18.97 -1.68 -7.41
C LEU A 119 -20.10 -1.23 -6.46
N ALA A 120 -21.34 -1.58 -6.78
CA ALA A 120 -22.52 -1.18 -6.00
C ALA A 120 -22.63 -1.89 -4.65
N SER A 121 -22.27 -3.18 -4.58
CA SER A 121 -22.48 -4.02 -3.39
C SER A 121 -21.33 -3.95 -2.39
N GLU A 122 -20.09 -3.72 -2.85
CA GLU A 122 -18.90 -3.95 -2.04
C GLU A 122 -17.87 -2.82 -2.20
N ALA A 123 -17.41 -2.56 -3.42
CA ALA A 123 -16.20 -1.76 -3.63
C ALA A 123 -16.36 -0.30 -3.15
N LEU A 124 -17.51 0.32 -3.43
CA LEU A 124 -17.76 1.71 -3.03
C LEU A 124 -18.14 1.83 -1.55
N LEU A 125 -18.71 0.78 -0.96
CA LEU A 125 -19.08 0.78 0.46
C LEU A 125 -17.88 0.53 1.37
N SER A 126 -16.88 -0.24 0.90
CA SER A 126 -15.68 -0.57 1.66
C SER A 126 -14.57 0.49 1.58
N ASN A 127 -14.67 1.47 0.69
CA ASN A 127 -13.57 2.41 0.42
C ASN A 127 -13.65 3.64 1.34
N GLU A 128 -12.64 3.84 2.18
CA GLU A 128 -12.56 4.97 3.11
C GLU A 128 -12.44 6.35 2.42
N LYS A 129 -12.05 6.38 1.14
CA LYS A 129 -11.97 7.61 0.34
C LYS A 129 -13.32 8.07 -0.23
N ILE A 130 -14.39 7.31 0.01
CA ILE A 130 -15.72 7.61 -0.51
C ILE A 130 -16.70 7.66 0.66
N ASP A 131 -17.55 8.67 0.68
CA ASP A 131 -18.69 8.78 1.59
C ASP A 131 -19.98 8.47 0.85
N VAL A 132 -20.85 7.66 1.46
CA VAL A 132 -22.09 7.19 0.86
C VAL A 132 -23.26 7.95 1.48
N LYS A 133 -23.83 8.88 0.72
CA LYS A 133 -25.01 9.64 1.12
C LYS A 133 -26.26 8.98 0.52
N LYS A 134 -27.13 8.47 1.38
CA LYS A 134 -28.45 8.00 0.98
C LYS A 134 -29.37 9.21 0.83
N VAL A 135 -29.73 9.54 -0.41
CA VAL A 135 -30.66 10.61 -0.74
C VAL A 135 -31.83 9.97 -1.48
N GLU A 136 -33.05 10.09 -0.93
CA GLU A 136 -34.28 9.59 -1.57
C GLU A 136 -34.18 8.10 -1.96
N ASP A 137 -33.71 7.26 -1.03
CA ASP A 137 -33.50 5.81 -1.19
C ASP A 137 -32.45 5.38 -2.24
N VAL A 138 -31.77 6.35 -2.87
CA VAL A 138 -30.67 6.10 -3.81
C VAL A 138 -29.32 6.36 -3.12
N ASN A 139 -28.39 5.41 -3.27
CA ASN A 139 -27.00 5.59 -2.83
C ASN A 139 -26.29 6.58 -3.76
N LYS A 140 -25.94 7.76 -3.22
CA LYS A 140 -25.08 8.73 -3.88
C LYS A 140 -23.70 8.73 -3.23
N PHE A 141 -22.68 8.90 -4.04
CA PHE A 141 -21.29 8.84 -3.62
C PHE A 141 -20.66 10.23 -3.67
N VAL A 142 -19.88 10.54 -2.64
CA VAL A 142 -19.13 11.80 -2.52
C VAL A 142 -17.68 11.45 -2.20
N TYR A 143 -16.72 12.17 -2.78
CA TYR A 143 -15.32 12.01 -2.41
C TYR A 143 -15.09 12.47 -0.97
N LYS A 144 -14.46 11.62 -0.16
CA LYS A 144 -14.04 11.93 1.20
C LYS A 144 -12.53 12.17 1.21
N PRO A 145 -12.07 13.43 1.30
CA PRO A 145 -10.64 13.72 1.32
C PRO A 145 -9.99 13.17 2.60
N PRO A 146 -8.71 12.77 2.54
CA PRO A 146 -7.98 12.20 3.68
C PRO A 146 -7.81 13.19 4.85
N LEU A 147 -7.80 14.49 4.56
CA LEU A 147 -7.69 15.55 5.56
C LEU A 147 -8.95 16.44 5.53
N ASP A 148 -9.46 16.78 6.71
CA ASP A 148 -10.55 17.75 6.84
C ASP A 148 -10.01 19.19 6.83
N LEU A 149 -9.61 19.67 5.65
CA LEU A 149 -9.19 21.07 5.47
C LEU A 149 -10.39 21.94 5.11
N LYS A 150 -11.23 22.25 6.11
CA LYS A 150 -12.40 23.13 5.93
C LYS A 150 -11.99 24.47 5.30
N GLY A 151 -12.42 24.68 4.06
CA GLY A 151 -12.24 25.93 3.31
C GLY A 151 -10.87 26.12 2.65
N GLY A 152 -10.00 25.11 2.65
CA GLY A 152 -8.74 25.13 1.88
C GLY A 152 -7.77 26.28 2.20
N LYS A 153 -7.79 26.78 3.45
CA LYS A 153 -6.96 27.91 3.90
C LYS A 153 -5.72 27.43 4.65
N LYS A 154 -4.66 28.24 4.64
CA LYS A 154 -3.44 28.03 5.46
C LYS A 154 -3.76 27.79 6.94
N GLN A 155 -4.70 28.52 7.50
CA GLN A 155 -5.07 28.41 8.91
C GLN A 155 -5.68 27.03 9.24
N ALA A 156 -6.45 26.45 8.31
CA ALA A 156 -7.00 25.11 8.51
C ALA A 156 -5.87 24.06 8.57
N LEU A 157 -4.87 24.17 7.70
CA LEU A 157 -3.69 23.28 7.72
C LEU A 157 -2.88 23.45 9.02
N LEU A 158 -2.63 24.68 9.46
CA LEU A 158 -1.90 24.92 10.71
C LEU A 158 -2.66 24.38 11.93
N ASN A 159 -3.98 24.59 12.00
CA ASN A 159 -4.80 24.07 13.07
C ASN A 159 -4.84 22.53 13.08
N LEU A 160 -4.88 21.91 11.90
CA LEU A 160 -4.79 20.45 11.76
C LEU A 160 -3.43 19.94 12.30
N LEU A 161 -2.33 20.57 11.91
CA LEU A 161 -0.99 20.20 12.38
C LEU A 161 -0.86 20.37 13.89
N LYS A 162 -1.43 21.44 14.46
CA LYS A 162 -1.47 21.65 15.91
C LYS A 162 -2.25 20.54 16.61
N SER A 163 -3.44 20.20 16.12
CA SER A 163 -4.25 19.13 16.71
C SER A 163 -3.58 17.76 16.61
N ARG A 164 -2.90 17.46 15.49
CA ARG A 164 -2.12 16.23 15.35
C ARG A 164 -0.93 16.18 16.31
N HIS A 165 -0.27 17.31 16.55
CA HIS A 165 0.79 17.39 17.54
C HIS A 165 0.25 17.12 18.96
N GLU A 166 -0.88 17.74 19.34
CA GLU A 166 -1.54 17.51 20.62
C GLU A 166 -1.96 16.04 20.83
N LYS A 167 -2.37 15.36 19.75
CA LYS A 167 -2.74 13.94 19.75
C LYS A 167 -1.56 12.98 19.53
N CYS A 168 -0.35 13.49 19.33
CA CYS A 168 0.82 12.70 18.93
C CYS A 168 0.59 11.84 17.66
N GLU A 169 -0.23 12.29 16.72
CA GLU A 169 -0.66 11.55 15.51
C GLU A 169 0.35 11.61 14.33
N GLY A 170 1.60 11.96 14.59
CA GLY A 170 2.68 11.94 13.60
C GLY A 170 2.61 13.03 12.54
N ALA A 171 3.23 12.75 11.39
CA ALA A 171 3.38 13.69 10.27
C ALA A 171 2.22 13.63 9.26
N VAL A 172 2.09 14.69 8.47
CA VAL A 172 1.12 14.79 7.37
C VAL A 172 1.88 14.80 6.05
N THR A 173 1.42 14.00 5.08
CA THR A 173 2.06 13.91 3.76
C THR A 173 1.65 15.09 2.89
N VAL A 174 2.57 15.55 2.03
CA VAL A 174 2.29 16.60 1.03
C VAL A 174 1.22 16.15 0.04
N ASP A 175 1.20 14.85 -0.31
CA ASP A 175 0.22 14.29 -1.24
C ASP A 175 -1.19 14.33 -0.65
N ASP A 176 -1.35 14.03 0.65
CA ASP A 176 -2.64 14.15 1.34
C ASP A 176 -3.18 15.59 1.27
N VAL A 177 -2.29 16.59 1.41
CA VAL A 177 -2.67 17.99 1.25
C VAL A 177 -3.10 18.29 -0.18
N ARG A 178 -2.36 17.81 -1.18
CA ARG A 178 -2.70 17.99 -2.61
C ARG A 178 -3.99 17.30 -3.02
N ASP A 179 -4.38 16.24 -2.32
CA ASP A 179 -5.63 15.53 -2.55
C ASP A 179 -6.84 16.27 -1.99
N THR A 180 -6.64 17.18 -1.03
CA THR A 180 -7.71 17.90 -0.32
C THR A 180 -7.99 19.30 -0.88
N ILE A 181 -7.01 19.91 -1.54
CA ILE A 181 -7.10 21.26 -2.07
C ILE A 181 -6.52 21.34 -3.48
N PRO A 182 -7.00 22.25 -4.34
CA PRO A 182 -6.47 22.39 -5.69
C PRO A 182 -4.95 22.57 -5.68
N ARG A 183 -4.24 21.76 -6.49
CA ARG A 183 -2.78 21.74 -6.60
C ARG A 183 -2.11 23.13 -6.60
N PRO A 184 -2.54 24.13 -7.40
CA PRO A 184 -1.86 25.43 -7.43
C PRO A 184 -1.97 26.21 -6.11
N THR A 185 -3.01 25.94 -5.32
CA THR A 185 -3.20 26.55 -3.99
C THR A 185 -2.46 25.75 -2.93
N ALA A 186 -2.41 24.42 -3.07
CA ALA A 186 -1.70 23.52 -2.17
C ALA A 186 -0.23 23.84 -2.05
N ASP A 187 0.49 23.92 -3.18
CA ASP A 187 1.94 24.15 -3.18
C ASP A 187 2.28 25.52 -2.56
N LYS A 188 1.48 26.55 -2.85
CA LYS A 188 1.64 27.89 -2.24
C LYS A 188 1.44 27.88 -0.73
N ILE A 189 0.45 27.12 -0.25
CA ILE A 189 0.18 27.02 1.18
C ILE A 189 1.32 26.26 1.86
N ILE A 190 1.78 25.16 1.28
CA ILE A 190 2.87 24.35 1.82
C ILE A 190 4.15 25.18 1.89
N GLU A 191 4.55 25.85 0.81
CA GLU A 191 5.75 26.70 0.78
C GLU A 191 5.70 27.79 1.87
N LYS A 192 4.55 28.48 2.01
CA LYS A 192 4.36 29.49 3.05
C LYS A 192 4.33 28.91 4.47
N SER A 193 3.88 27.68 4.63
CA SER A 193 3.79 27.02 5.94
C SER A 193 5.16 26.53 6.38
N VAL A 194 5.94 25.93 5.48
CA VAL A 194 7.33 25.52 5.71
C VAL A 194 8.20 26.72 6.08
N LYS A 195 8.08 27.83 5.36
CA LYS A 195 8.80 29.09 5.68
C LYS A 195 8.48 29.57 7.10
N CYS A 196 7.20 29.60 7.48
CA CYS A 196 6.80 30.04 8.83
C CYS A 196 7.23 29.08 9.94
N ALA A 197 7.22 27.76 9.68
CA ALA A 197 7.62 26.77 10.67
C ALA A 197 9.13 26.83 10.94
N PHE A 198 9.94 27.05 9.90
CA PHE A 198 11.39 27.15 10.04
C PHE A 198 11.81 28.43 10.79
N THR A 199 11.13 29.56 10.56
CA THR A 199 11.42 30.84 11.25
C THR A 199 11.03 30.88 12.73
N LEU A 200 10.35 29.85 13.27
CA LEU A 200 10.00 29.77 14.70
C LEU A 200 11.02 28.95 15.51
N LEU A 201 12.03 28.39 14.85
CA LEU A 201 13.09 27.58 15.44
C LEU A 201 14.43 28.32 15.57
N ASP A 202 14.53 29.55 15.05
CA ASP A 202 15.62 30.51 15.23
C ASP A 202 15.15 31.68 16.11
#